data_AF-A0A7C4WM32-F1
#
_entry.id   AF-A0A7C4WM32-F1
#
_cell.length_a   1.000
_cell.length_b   1.000
_cell.length_c   1.000
_cell.angle_alpha   90.00
_cell.angle_beta   90.00
_cell.angle_gamma   90.00
#
_symmetry.space_group_name_H-M   'P 1'
#
loop_
_entity.id
_entity.type
_entity.pdbx_description
1 polymer ?
#
loop_
_entity_poly.entity_id
_entity_poly.type
_entity_poly.pdbx_seq_one_letter_code
_entity_poly.pdbx_strand_id
1 'polypeptide(L)' 'MVKEVKKEGFTFYIYEECGLAYKEKTWTEKCERFCSKHHACSLEITSHAVKNVALNFRKQRFLPKNFGNQGIAVKNFV' A
#
# COMPACT_ATOMS: atom_id res chain seq x y z
N MET A 1 -9.79 5.70 1.43
CA MET A 1 -10.32 6.70 0.45
C MET A 1 -9.42 6.78 -0.78
N VAL A 2 -10.00 6.73 -1.98
CA VAL A 2 -9.28 6.74 -3.27
C VAL A 2 -9.36 8.12 -3.94
N LYS A 3 -8.22 8.65 -4.39
CA LYS A 3 -8.08 9.91 -5.12
C LYS A 3 -7.56 9.69 -6.53
N GLU A 4 -8.06 10.45 -7.48
CA GLU A 4 -7.59 10.42 -8.87
C GLU A 4 -6.67 11.62 -9.12
N VAL A 5 -5.48 11.37 -9.65
CA VAL A 5 -4.47 12.39 -9.95
C VAL A 5 -4.04 12.25 -11.39
N LYS A 6 -4.20 13.33 -12.16
CA LYS A 6 -3.72 13.40 -13.54
C LYS A 6 -2.38 14.13 -13.57
N LYS A 7 -1.32 13.47 -14.06
CA LYS A 7 0.02 14.06 -14.20
C LYS A 7 0.58 13.73 -15.57
N GLU A 8 1.07 14.76 -16.28
CA GLU A 8 1.72 14.61 -17.60
C GLU A 8 0.91 13.78 -18.61
N GLY A 9 -0.43 13.91 -18.58
CA GLY A 9 -1.34 13.16 -19.47
C GLY A 9 -1.69 11.74 -19.01
N PHE A 10 -1.13 11.27 -17.89
CA PHE A 10 -1.47 9.98 -17.29
C PHE A 10 -2.41 10.15 -16.10
N THR A 11 -3.38 9.25 -15.96
CA THR A 11 -4.27 9.17 -14.80
C THR A 11 -3.73 8.15 -13.81
N PHE A 12 -3.60 8.55 -12.55
CA PHE A 12 -3.17 7.72 -11.44
C PHE A 12 -4.24 7.70 -10.36
N TYR A 13 -4.33 6.59 -9.65
CA TYR A 13 -5.27 6.38 -8.56
C TYR A 13 -4.48 6.18 -7.28
N ILE A 14 -4.70 7.05 -6.29
CA ILE A 14 -3.95 7.11 -5.04
C ILE A 14 -4.86 6.66 -3.91
N TYR A 15 -4.40 5.73 -3.09
CA TYR A 15 -5.07 5.40 -1.83
C TYR A 15 -4.49 6.26 -0.71
N GLU A 16 -5.31 7.11 -0.08
CA GLU A 16 -4.83 8.14 0.86
C GLU A 16 -4.25 7.58 2.16
N GLU A 17 -4.77 6.44 2.65
CA GLU A 17 -4.29 5.85 3.91
C GLU A 17 -2.87 5.29 3.78
N CYS A 18 -2.53 4.70 2.62
CA CYS A 18 -1.19 4.15 2.39
C CYS A 18 -0.28 5.09 1.58
N GLY A 19 -0.84 6.08 0.88
CA GLY A 19 -0.10 6.96 -0.03
C GLY A 19 0.40 6.28 -1.31
N LEU A 20 -0.14 5.11 -1.66
CA LEU A 20 0.27 4.35 -2.85
C LEU A 20 -0.52 4.79 -4.09
N ALA A 21 0.19 4.99 -5.20
CA ALA A 21 -0.37 5.39 -6.49
C ALA A 21 -0.32 4.24 -7.50
N TYR A 22 -1.41 4.02 -8.23
CA TYR A 22 -1.56 2.97 -9.23
C TYR A 22 -2.00 3.54 -10.57
N LYS A 23 -1.69 2.86 -11.68
CA LYS A 23 -2.19 3.24 -13.02
C LYS A 23 -3.65 2.90 -13.21
N GLU A 24 -4.13 1.86 -12.54
CA GLU A 24 -5.49 1.35 -12.68
C GLU A 24 -6.25 1.43 -11.36
N LYS A 25 -7.53 1.75 -11.45
CA LYS A 25 -8.44 1.81 -10.31
C LYS A 25 -8.58 0.46 -9.59
N THR A 26 -8.55 -0.63 -10.36
CA THR A 26 -8.66 -2.02 -9.87
C THR A 26 -7.61 -2.36 -8.81
N TRP A 27 -6.37 -1.90 -8.99
CA TRP A 27 -5.29 -2.07 -8.00
C TRP A 27 -5.56 -1.29 -6.72
N THR A 28 -6.14 -0.10 -6.85
CA THR A 28 -6.47 0.76 -5.71
C THR A 28 -7.64 0.18 -4.91
N GLU A 29 -8.66 -0.36 -5.58
CA GLU A 29 -9.76 -1.07 -4.93
C GLU A 29 -9.28 -2.35 -4.22
N LYS A 30 -8.37 -3.11 -4.83
CA LYS A 30 -7.72 -4.26 -4.16
C LYS A 30 -6.93 -3.80 -2.93
N CYS A 31 -6.19 -2.69 -3.03
CA CYS A 31 -5.45 -2.11 -1.92
C CYS A 31 -6.39 -1.72 -0.77
N GLU A 32 -7.49 -1.04 -1.05
CA GLU A 32 -8.48 -0.62 -0.06
C GLU A 32 -9.12 -1.82 0.64
N ARG A 33 -9.59 -2.81 -0.14
CA ARG A 33 -10.18 -4.03 0.43
C ARG A 33 -9.20 -4.82 1.29
N PHE A 34 -7.95 -4.94 0.83
CA PHE A 34 -6.91 -5.65 1.58
C PHE A 34 -6.53 -4.89 2.86
N CYS A 35 -6.35 -3.58 2.76
CA CYS A 35 -6.04 -2.71 3.90
C CYS A 35 -7.16 -2.72 4.93
N SER A 36 -8.43 -2.59 4.52
CA SER A 36 -9.57 -2.64 5.43
C SER A 36 -9.74 -3.99 6.13
N LYS A 37 -9.37 -5.10 5.45
CA LYS A 37 -9.51 -6.46 6.00
C LYS A 37 -8.35 -6.86 6.90
N HIS A 38 -7.12 -6.54 6.51
CA HIS A 38 -5.89 -7.02 7.16
C HIS A 38 -5.14 -5.92 7.93
N HIS A 39 -5.52 -4.66 7.77
CA HIS A 39 -4.81 -3.48 8.31
C HIS A 39 -3.32 -3.46 7.93
N ALA A 40 -2.98 -4.01 6.77
CA ALA A 40 -1.62 -4.14 6.25
C ALA A 40 -1.61 -3.98 4.72
N CYS A 41 -0.44 -3.68 4.13
CA CYS A 41 -0.26 -3.65 2.68
C CYS A 41 0.23 -5.00 2.16
N SER A 42 -0.41 -5.54 1.12
CA SER A 42 0.10 -6.70 0.40
C SER A 42 1.30 -6.31 -0.47
N LEU A 43 2.37 -7.09 -0.41
CA LEU A 43 3.59 -6.92 -1.20
C LEU A 43 3.32 -7.02 -2.71
N GLU A 44 2.42 -7.92 -3.12
CA GLU A 44 2.04 -8.09 -4.52
C GLU A 44 1.38 -6.82 -5.05
N ILE A 45 0.40 -6.28 -4.32
CA ILE A 45 -0.29 -5.04 -4.68
C ILE A 45 0.72 -3.89 -4.72
N THR A 46 1.56 -3.76 -3.70
CA THR A 46 2.58 -2.69 -3.60
C THR A 46 3.60 -2.77 -4.73
N SER A 47 3.89 -3.95 -5.29
CA SER A 47 4.78 -4.13 -6.43
C SER A 47 4.25 -3.48 -7.71
N HIS A 48 2.92 -3.38 -7.85
CA HIS A 48 2.26 -2.69 -8.95
C HIS A 48 2.13 -1.17 -8.73
N ALA A 49 2.55 -0.67 -7.57
CA ALA A 49 2.54 0.77 -7.30
C ALA A 49 3.55 1.49 -8.19
N VAL A 50 3.14 2.62 -8.74
CA VAL A 50 3.99 3.45 -9.61
C VAL A 50 5.00 4.19 -8.74
N LYS A 51 6.22 3.63 -8.62
CA LYS A 51 7.34 4.24 -7.88
C LYS A 51 7.72 5.66 -8.34
N ASN A 52 7.36 6.02 -9.57
CA ASN A 52 7.84 7.21 -10.26
C ASN A 52 6.84 8.37 -10.30
N VAL A 53 5.77 8.33 -9.52
CA VAL A 53 5.04 9.57 -9.28
C VAL A 53 5.84 10.33 -8.22
N ALA A 54 6.63 11.32 -8.66
CA ALA A 54 7.17 12.35 -7.79
C ALA A 54 5.99 13.15 -7.18
N LEU A 55 5.25 12.50 -6.30
CA LEU A 55 4.44 13.12 -5.27
C LEU A 55 5.46 13.58 -4.24
N ASN A 56 5.45 14.88 -3.92
CA ASN A 56 6.30 15.50 -2.90
C ASN A 56 5.97 14.95 -1.49
N PHE A 57 6.12 13.65 -1.26
CA PHE A 57 6.08 13.07 0.07
C PHE A 57 7.48 13.20 0.69
N ARG A 58 7.70 14.31 1.40
CA ARG A 58 8.87 14.56 2.28
C ARG A 58 9.05 13.54 3.43
N LYS A 59 8.46 12.34 3.36
CA LYS A 59 8.60 11.26 4.36
C LYS A 59 8.56 9.87 3.71
N GLN A 60 9.43 9.58 2.74
CA GLN A 60 9.75 8.18 2.45
C GLN A 60 10.72 7.68 3.53
N ARG A 61 10.23 7.51 4.76
CA ARG A 61 10.87 6.61 5.73
C ARG A 61 10.38 5.21 5.36
N PHE A 62 11.17 4.55 4.51
CA PHE A 62 11.18 3.12 4.25
C PHE A 62 10.38 2.33 5.31
N LEU A 63 9.24 1.75 4.92
CA LEU A 63 8.58 0.74 5.73
C LEU A 63 9.59 -0.39 5.95
N PRO A 64 9.90 -0.80 7.19
CA PRO A 64 10.73 -1.97 7.42
C PRO A 64 10.00 -3.17 6.81
N LYS A 65 10.72 -3.90 5.94
CA LYS A 65 10.35 -5.23 5.50
C LYS A 65 10.24 -6.13 6.73
N ASN A 66 9.03 -6.37 7.23
CA ASN A 66 8.77 -7.49 8.12
C ASN A 66 7.26 -7.77 8.21
N PHE A 67 6.77 -8.66 7.35
CA PHE A 67 5.75 -9.60 7.78
C PHE A 67 6.35 -10.99 7.61
N GLY A 68 7.22 -11.31 8.57
CA GLY A 68 7.77 -12.63 8.74
C GLY A 68 6.69 -13.58 9.26
N ASN A 69 6.64 -14.73 8.60
CA ASN A 69 6.31 -16.06 9.12
C ASN A 69 5.02 -16.29 9.91
N GLN A 70 4.25 -17.20 9.31
CA GLN A 70 3.49 -18.26 9.98
C GLN A 70 4.18 -18.76 11.26
N GLY A 71 3.39 -18.98 12.33
CA GLY A 71 3.63 -20.12 13.21
C GLY A 71 3.80 -19.86 14.72
N ILE A 72 2.86 -20.45 15.45
CA ILE A 72 3.01 -21.25 16.68
C ILE A 72 3.11 -20.50 18.04
N ALA A 73 2.14 -20.87 18.88
CA ALA A 73 1.97 -20.60 20.30
C ALA A 73 3.21 -20.88 21.17
N VAL A 74 3.32 -20.17 22.31
CA VAL A 74 3.58 -20.79 23.63
C VAL A 74 3.25 -19.82 24.79
N LYS A 75 2.23 -20.22 25.54
CA LYS A 75 2.03 -20.19 27.01
C LYS A 75 2.78 -19.10 27.82
N ASN A 76 1.98 -18.20 28.40
CA ASN A 76 2.35 -17.41 29.58
C ASN A 76 2.81 -18.35 30.71
N PHE A 77 4.05 -18.12 31.15
CA PHE A 77 4.60 -18.58 32.41
C PHE A 77 4.06 -17.63 33.49
N VAL A 78 3.38 -18.19 34.50
CA VAL A 78 3.07 -17.52 35.78
C VAL A 78 3.92 -18.15 36.86
#